data_AF-X0WG43-F1
#
_entry.id   AF-X0WG43-F1
#
_cell.length_a   1.000
_cell.length_b   1.000
_cell.length_c   1.000
_cell.angle_alpha   90.00
_cell.angle_beta   90.00
_cell.angle_gamma   90.00
#
_symmetry.space_group_name_H-M   'P 1'
#
loop_
_entity.id
_entity.type
_entity.pdbx_description
1 polymer ?
#
loop_
_entity_poly.entity_id
_entity_poly.type
_entity_poly.pdbx_seq_one_letter_code
_entity_poly.pdbx_strand_id
1 'polypeptide(L)'
;MDKDLLKQSEEKYRLLFERAPLGYQSLDINGNILDVNKAWLDFFGFSKKEVLGKRFGEFLVPEQGDLFKSKFQHFKEVGEIYNVEFEVVRKNGLKAFTSYHGVIGYDKGGNFEQTHCIFQDITERKTAQKQLKLLSSAVEQASEGIAIVDLEGNLIYLNSAFATNHGYAREELKGKHLSTFHTPEQMPAIEAANRQLQKSGEFHGEIWHKRKDGTIFPSLMHNSILLDDGGNKIGMIGTFIDITERKKAEDELRLHSEIMTNL
;
A
#
# COMPACT_ATOMS: atom_id res chain seq x y z
N MET A 1 -20.04 20.63 51.12
CA MET A 1 -20.69 20.29 49.85
C MET A 1 -19.77 20.59 48.66
N ASP A 2 -19.26 21.81 48.48
CA ASP A 2 -18.41 22.17 47.32
C ASP A 2 -17.09 21.41 47.19
N LYS A 3 -16.37 21.14 48.29
CA LYS A 3 -15.11 20.38 48.25
C LYS A 3 -15.31 18.93 47.79
N ASP A 4 -16.45 18.34 48.11
CA ASP A 4 -16.75 16.95 47.77
C ASP A 4 -17.14 16.83 46.30
N LEU A 5 -17.88 17.82 45.78
CA LEU A 5 -18.20 17.96 44.36
C LEU A 5 -16.94 18.17 43.50
N LEU A 6 -16.03 19.04 43.94
CA LEU A 6 -14.77 19.30 43.23
C LEU A 6 -13.91 18.04 43.16
N LYS A 7 -13.76 17.34 44.29
CA LYS A 7 -12.98 16.11 44.35
C LYS A 7 -13.55 15.01 43.46
N GLN A 8 -14.87 14.83 43.46
CA GLN A 8 -15.55 13.87 42.58
C GLN A 8 -15.37 14.24 41.09
N SER A 9 -15.42 15.52 40.75
CA SER A 9 -15.18 16.00 39.39
C SER A 9 -13.74 15.76 38.94
N GLU A 10 -12.76 16.05 39.79
CA GLU A 10 -11.34 15.79 39.53
C GLU A 10 -11.04 14.30 39.37
N GLU A 11 -11.63 13.45 40.23
CA GLU A 11 -11.51 11.99 40.12
C GLU A 11 -12.10 11.47 38.82
N LYS A 12 -13.28 11.97 38.43
CA LYS A 12 -13.91 11.62 37.16
C LYS A 12 -13.06 12.03 35.96
N TYR A 13 -12.55 13.27 35.95
CA TYR A 13 -11.68 13.77 34.88
C TYR A 13 -10.40 12.94 34.76
N ARG A 14 -9.72 12.71 35.89
CA ARG A 14 -8.50 11.89 35.94
C ARG A 14 -8.74 10.47 35.43
N LEU A 15 -9.89 9.88 35.75
CA LEU A 15 -10.21 8.54 35.27
C LEU A 15 -10.45 8.50 33.75
N LEU A 16 -11.18 9.48 33.21
CA LEU A 16 -11.39 9.61 31.77
C LEU A 16 -10.08 9.85 31.03
N PHE A 17 -9.23 10.71 31.58
CA PHE A 17 -7.92 11.02 31.05
C PHE A 17 -6.99 9.80 31.00
N GLU A 18 -6.83 9.11 32.14
CA GLU A 18 -5.90 7.97 32.28
C GLU A 18 -6.40 6.69 31.62
N ARG A 19 -7.72 6.53 31.44
CA ARG A 19 -8.31 5.34 30.79
C ARG A 19 -8.77 5.60 29.36
N ALA A 20 -8.51 6.78 28.79
CA ALA A 20 -8.79 7.03 27.39
C ALA A 20 -8.01 6.03 26.52
N PRO A 21 -8.64 5.44 25.49
CA PRO A 21 -7.99 4.47 24.60
C PRO A 21 -7.00 5.14 23.64
N LEU A 22 -7.06 6.47 23.49
CA LEU A 22 -6.14 7.24 22.67
C LEU A 22 -5.08 7.89 23.54
N GLY A 23 -3.86 7.95 23.01
CA GLY A 23 -2.77 8.64 23.68
C GLY A 23 -3.03 10.13 23.67
N TYR A 24 -2.91 10.76 24.83
CA TYR A 24 -3.05 12.21 25.00
C TYR A 24 -1.69 12.83 25.28
N GLN A 25 -1.48 14.03 24.75
CA GLN A 25 -0.35 14.88 25.06
C GLN A 25 -0.76 16.35 25.11
N SER A 26 -0.22 17.05 26.10
CA SER A 26 -0.23 18.50 26.20
C SER A 26 1.17 19.06 26.05
N LEU A 27 1.31 20.14 25.26
CA LEU A 27 2.56 20.84 25.01
C LEU A 27 2.46 22.31 25.44
N ASP A 28 3.58 22.86 25.90
CA ASP A 28 3.74 24.30 26.12
C ASP A 28 3.99 25.06 24.81
N ILE A 29 4.14 26.39 24.90
CA ILE A 29 4.36 27.27 23.73
C ILE A 29 5.65 26.95 22.94
N ASN A 30 6.61 26.28 23.58
CA ASN A 30 7.89 25.87 23.01
C ASN A 30 7.86 24.42 22.49
N GLY A 31 6.75 23.71 22.66
CA GLY A 31 6.59 22.31 22.27
C GLY A 31 7.15 21.32 23.28
N ASN A 32 7.33 21.71 24.55
CA ASN A 32 7.72 20.80 25.63
C ASN A 32 6.49 20.12 26.23
N ILE A 33 6.64 18.86 26.62
CA ILE A 33 5.55 18.05 27.16
C ILE A 33 5.16 18.53 28.56
N LEU A 34 3.93 19.04 28.69
CA LEU A 34 3.31 19.44 29.95
C LEU A 34 2.61 18.27 30.63
N ASP A 35 1.91 17.44 29.85
CA ASP A 35 1.19 16.29 30.38
C ASP A 35 0.97 15.21 29.34
N VAL A 36 0.83 13.96 29.80
CA VAL A 36 0.53 12.77 29.00
C VAL A 36 -0.32 11.80 29.82
N ASN A 37 -1.17 11.03 29.13
CA ASN A 37 -1.95 9.97 29.78
C ASN A 37 -1.25 8.60 29.69
N LYS A 38 -1.82 7.61 30.36
CA LYS A 38 -1.35 6.21 30.31
C LYS A 38 -1.22 5.65 28.90
N ALA A 39 -2.18 5.90 28.00
CA ALA A 39 -2.13 5.36 26.63
C ALA A 39 -0.93 5.90 25.83
N TRP A 40 -0.55 7.16 26.03
CA TRP A 40 0.68 7.73 25.46
C TRP A 40 1.91 7.00 25.99
N LEU A 41 1.98 6.80 27.31
CA LEU A 41 3.12 6.15 27.98
C LEU A 41 3.28 4.68 27.54
N ASP A 42 2.17 3.94 27.48
CA ASP A 42 2.15 2.54 27.05
C ASP A 42 2.61 2.41 25.58
N PHE A 43 2.17 3.31 24.71
CA PHE A 43 2.56 3.30 23.29
C PHE A 43 4.04 3.62 23.08
N PHE A 44 4.56 4.68 23.72
CA PHE A 44 5.96 5.08 23.53
C PHE A 44 6.95 4.26 24.39
N GLY A 45 6.49 3.66 25.48
CA GLY A 45 7.29 2.85 26.41
C GLY A 45 8.11 3.65 27.41
N PHE A 46 7.88 4.96 27.55
CA PHE A 46 8.55 5.80 28.56
C PHE A 46 7.71 5.93 29.83
N SER A 47 8.35 6.28 30.94
CA SER A 47 7.68 6.71 32.15
C SER A 47 7.36 8.21 32.11
N LYS A 48 6.33 8.65 32.84
CA LYS A 48 5.93 10.07 32.92
C LYS A 48 7.10 10.98 33.31
N LYS A 49 7.94 10.55 34.25
CA LYS A 49 9.12 11.31 34.71
C LYS A 49 10.17 11.51 33.62
N GLU A 50 10.30 10.59 32.66
CA GLU A 50 11.28 10.68 31.59
C GLU A 50 10.87 11.69 30.50
N VAL A 51 9.57 11.99 30.39
CA VAL A 51 9.02 12.72 29.24
C VAL A 51 8.54 14.12 29.60
N LEU A 52 8.11 14.37 30.83
CA LEU A 52 7.70 15.71 31.25
C LEU A 52 8.83 16.72 31.09
N GLY A 53 8.53 17.87 30.46
CA GLY A 53 9.48 18.93 30.15
C GLY A 53 10.39 18.65 28.95
N LYS A 54 10.37 17.46 28.35
CA LYS A 54 11.10 17.15 27.12
C LYS A 54 10.41 17.75 25.92
N ARG A 55 11.18 18.10 24.90
CA ARG A 55 10.60 18.61 23.65
C ARG A 55 10.00 17.46 22.86
N PHE A 56 8.75 17.60 22.41
CA PHE A 56 8.09 16.51 21.67
C PHE A 56 8.85 16.08 20.41
N GLY A 57 9.54 17.03 19.76
CA GLY A 57 10.43 16.76 18.62
C GLY A 57 11.55 15.74 18.88
N GLU A 58 11.93 15.49 20.14
CA GLU A 58 12.91 14.45 20.51
C GLU A 58 12.38 13.02 20.33
N PHE A 59 11.05 12.85 20.29
CA PHE A 59 10.38 11.56 20.10
C PHE A 59 10.03 11.30 18.63
N LEU A 60 10.40 12.21 17.73
CA LEU A 60 10.22 12.06 16.29
C LEU A 60 11.46 11.43 15.66
N VAL A 61 11.29 10.85 14.47
CA VAL A 61 12.47 10.52 13.65
C VAL A 61 13.23 11.81 13.27
N PRO A 62 14.57 11.78 13.16
CA PRO A 62 15.38 12.98 12.95
C PRO A 62 14.93 13.83 11.75
N GLU A 63 14.49 13.17 10.67
CA GLU A 63 14.05 13.80 9.43
C GLU A 63 12.77 14.63 9.60
N GLN A 64 12.03 14.43 10.69
CA GLN A 64 10.76 15.13 10.96
C GLN A 64 10.90 16.28 11.96
N GLY A 65 12.10 16.57 12.46
CA GLY A 65 12.31 17.68 13.40
C GLY A 65 11.89 19.04 12.83
N ASP A 66 12.24 19.34 11.58
CA ASP A 66 11.87 20.60 10.91
C ASP A 66 10.40 20.62 10.50
N LEU A 67 9.86 19.46 10.11
CA LEU A 67 8.43 19.31 9.83
C LEU A 67 7.58 19.64 11.07
N PHE A 68 8.01 19.17 12.25
CA PHE A 68 7.34 19.51 13.50
C PHE A 68 7.39 21.01 13.79
N LYS A 69 8.55 21.67 13.64
CA LYS A 69 8.65 23.13 13.86
C LYS A 69 7.65 23.89 13.00
N SER A 70 7.58 23.58 11.70
CA SER A 70 6.65 24.21 10.77
C SER A 70 5.19 23.94 11.13
N LYS A 71 4.83 22.67 11.36
CA LYS A 71 3.46 22.27 11.71
C LYS A 71 3.00 22.82 13.06
N PHE A 72 3.89 22.88 14.05
CA PHE A 72 3.58 23.42 15.37
C PHE A 72 3.40 24.93 15.33
N GLN A 73 4.18 25.64 14.51
CA GLN A 73 3.97 27.06 14.27
C GLN A 73 2.60 27.31 13.63
N HIS A 74 2.25 26.53 12.60
CA HIS A 74 0.93 26.61 11.97
C HIS A 74 -0.21 26.27 12.95
N PHE A 75 -0.03 25.25 13.80
CA PHE A 75 -1.00 24.91 14.84
C PHE A 75 -1.27 26.09 15.78
N LYS A 76 -0.22 26.81 16.21
CA LYS A 76 -0.34 28.02 17.03
C LYS A 76 -1.12 29.15 16.36
N GLU A 77 -1.01 29.27 15.04
CA GLU A 77 -1.69 30.30 14.26
C GLU A 77 -3.17 29.97 14.02
N VAL A 78 -3.49 28.70 13.77
CA VAL A 78 -4.84 28.23 13.44
C VAL A 78 -5.66 27.91 14.68
N GLY A 79 -5.04 27.42 15.75
CA GLY A 79 -5.72 27.01 16.99
C GLY A 79 -6.12 25.53 17.03
N GLU A 80 -6.11 24.83 15.89
CA GLU A 80 -6.47 23.41 15.78
C GLU A 80 -5.66 22.67 14.70
N ILE A 81 -5.56 21.36 14.85
CA ILE A 81 -4.99 20.43 13.86
C ILE A 81 -5.85 19.20 13.70
N TYR A 82 -5.92 18.70 12.47
CA TYR A 82 -6.66 17.49 12.11
C TYR A 82 -5.77 16.57 11.26
N ASN A 83 -5.73 15.28 11.58
CA ASN A 83 -4.97 14.25 10.87
C ASN A 83 -3.48 14.60 10.60
N VAL A 84 -2.83 15.24 11.55
CA VAL A 84 -1.41 15.56 11.41
C VAL A 84 -0.56 14.33 11.73
N GLU A 85 0.02 13.74 10.70
CA GLU A 85 0.83 12.54 10.86
C GLU A 85 2.29 12.84 11.17
N PHE A 86 2.87 12.04 12.08
CA PHE A 86 4.29 11.98 12.40
C PHE A 86 4.79 10.54 12.48
N GLU A 87 6.05 10.34 12.10
CA GLU A 87 6.81 9.13 12.39
C GLU A 87 7.61 9.35 13.67
N VAL A 88 7.37 8.49 14.63
CA VAL A 88 7.86 8.61 16.00
C VAL A 88 8.79 7.46 16.32
N VAL A 89 9.66 7.64 17.32
CA VAL A 89 10.58 6.63 17.83
C VAL A 89 10.17 6.27 19.25
N ARG A 90 9.88 4.99 19.48
CA ARG A 90 9.57 4.43 20.81
C ARG A 90 10.86 4.23 21.61
N LYS A 91 10.76 4.04 22.93
CA LYS A 91 11.92 3.82 23.82
C LYS A 91 12.80 2.64 23.40
N ASN A 92 12.21 1.61 22.83
CA ASN A 92 12.92 0.44 22.31
C ASN A 92 13.56 0.65 20.93
N GLY A 93 13.50 1.87 20.37
CA GLY A 93 14.05 2.23 19.06
C GLY A 93 13.15 1.90 17.87
N LEU A 94 12.00 1.24 18.08
CA LEU A 94 11.06 0.96 17.00
C LEU A 94 10.39 2.24 16.50
N LYS A 95 10.27 2.35 15.18
CA LYS A 95 9.55 3.44 14.52
C LYS A 95 8.07 3.09 14.42
N ALA A 96 7.23 4.10 14.58
CA ALA A 96 5.78 3.99 14.46
C ALA A 96 5.20 5.22 13.78
N PHE A 97 4.03 5.09 13.17
CA PHE A 97 3.29 6.21 12.61
C PHE A 97 2.14 6.59 13.53
N THR A 98 1.99 7.89 13.79
CA THR A 98 0.94 8.43 14.66
C THR A 98 0.21 9.55 13.93
N SER A 99 -1.12 9.60 14.08
CA SER A 99 -1.97 10.69 13.56
C SER A 99 -2.52 11.50 14.72
N TYR A 100 -2.24 12.81 14.73
CA TYR A 100 -2.63 13.73 15.79
C TYR A 100 -3.84 14.58 15.41
N HIS A 101 -4.70 14.77 16.40
CA HIS A 101 -5.78 15.74 16.42
C HIS A 101 -5.61 16.58 17.67
N GLY A 102 -5.78 17.89 17.58
CA GLY A 102 -5.60 18.72 18.75
C GLY A 102 -6.11 20.13 18.59
N VAL A 103 -6.32 20.76 19.73
CA VAL A 103 -6.75 22.15 19.86
C VAL A 103 -5.86 22.88 20.86
N ILE A 104 -5.80 24.20 20.77
CA ILE A 104 -5.09 25.04 21.73
C ILE A 104 -6.03 25.43 22.87
N GLY A 105 -5.56 25.24 24.10
CA GLY A 105 -6.12 25.81 25.31
C GLY A 105 -5.56 27.20 25.55
N TYR A 106 -6.43 28.13 25.94
CA TYR A 106 -6.08 29.52 26.24
C TYR A 106 -6.33 29.83 27.71
N ASP A 107 -5.48 30.67 28.28
CA ASP A 107 -5.67 31.18 29.63
C ASP A 107 -6.85 32.17 29.70
N LYS A 108 -7.18 32.65 30.91
CA LYS A 108 -8.26 33.65 31.11
C LYS A 108 -8.01 34.98 30.38
N GLY A 109 -6.75 35.27 30.00
CA GLY A 109 -6.35 36.45 29.25
C GLY A 109 -6.36 36.26 27.73
N GLY A 110 -6.69 35.05 27.23
CA GLY A 110 -6.68 34.71 25.82
C GLY A 110 -5.29 34.40 25.25
N ASN A 111 -4.27 34.22 26.11
CA ASN A 111 -2.94 33.80 25.67
C ASN A 111 -2.87 32.28 25.58
N PHE A 112 -1.96 31.77 24.75
CA PHE A 112 -1.66 30.34 24.68
C PHE A 112 -1.31 29.80 26.07
N GLU A 113 -2.05 28.80 26.53
CA GLU A 113 -1.74 28.09 27.77
C GLU A 113 -1.05 26.76 27.45
N GLN A 114 -1.68 25.95 26.60
CA GLN A 114 -1.21 24.61 26.27
C GLN A 114 -1.90 24.04 25.01
N THR A 115 -1.40 22.93 24.49
CA THR A 115 -2.14 22.13 23.51
C THR A 115 -2.92 21.02 24.19
N HIS A 116 -4.01 20.57 23.57
CA HIS A 116 -4.73 19.36 23.92
C HIS A 116 -4.75 18.45 22.70
N CYS A 117 -3.80 17.52 22.62
CA CYS A 117 -3.66 16.62 21.50
C CYS A 117 -3.99 15.19 21.89
N ILE A 118 -4.73 14.51 21.03
CA ILE A 118 -4.87 13.06 21.04
C ILE A 118 -4.18 12.48 19.81
N PHE A 119 -3.70 11.25 19.90
CA PHE A 119 -3.15 10.55 18.75
C PHE A 119 -3.64 9.11 18.65
N GLN A 120 -3.63 8.63 17.41
CA GLN A 120 -3.89 7.25 17.04
C GLN A 120 -2.64 6.62 16.44
N ASP A 121 -2.33 5.38 16.84
CA ASP A 121 -1.35 4.55 16.14
C ASP A 121 -1.92 4.14 14.76
N ILE A 122 -1.23 4.54 13.70
CA ILE A 122 -1.58 4.22 12.31
C ILE A 122 -0.48 3.39 11.64
N THR A 123 0.40 2.77 12.43
CA THR A 123 1.57 2.02 11.94
C THR A 123 1.17 0.84 11.07
N GLU A 124 0.23 0.01 11.52
CA GLU A 124 -0.26 -1.15 10.76
C GLU A 124 -0.87 -0.70 9.43
N ARG A 125 -1.74 0.31 9.47
CA ARG A 125 -2.37 0.90 8.27
C ARG A 125 -1.32 1.40 7.27
N LYS A 126 -0.34 2.19 7.72
CA LYS A 126 0.71 2.74 6.86
C LYS A 126 1.63 1.65 6.31
N THR A 127 1.96 0.65 7.12
CA THR A 127 2.81 -0.47 6.72
C THR A 127 2.11 -1.31 5.65
N ALA A 128 0.83 -1.64 5.86
CA ALA A 128 0.02 -2.35 4.87
C ALA A 128 -0.11 -1.57 3.56
N GLN A 129 -0.38 -0.25 3.64
CA GLN A 129 -0.44 0.61 2.45
C GLN A 129 0.90 0.66 1.69
N LYS A 130 2.02 0.77 2.41
CA LYS A 130 3.36 0.80 1.80
C LYS A 130 3.69 -0.53 1.13
N GLN A 131 3.36 -1.65 1.76
CA GLN A 131 3.56 -2.99 1.21
C GLN A 131 2.70 -3.22 -0.03
N LEU A 132 1.41 -2.85 0.02
CA LEU A 132 0.52 -2.91 -1.14
C LEU A 132 1.05 -2.07 -2.32
N LYS A 133 1.50 -0.84 -2.04
CA LYS A 133 2.11 0.02 -3.06
C LYS A 133 3.38 -0.60 -3.65
N LEU A 134 4.24 -1.18 -2.82
CA LEU A 134 5.46 -1.85 -3.28
C LEU A 134 5.13 -3.04 -4.20
N LEU A 135 4.21 -3.91 -3.79
CA LEU A 135 3.78 -5.07 -4.58
C LEU A 135 3.12 -4.64 -5.89
N SER A 136 2.22 -3.66 -5.85
CA SER A 136 1.59 -3.10 -7.04
C SER A 136 2.63 -2.52 -8.01
N SER A 137 3.59 -1.75 -7.52
CA SER A 137 4.68 -1.21 -8.34
C SER A 137 5.58 -2.30 -8.93
N ALA A 138 5.82 -3.39 -8.20
CA ALA A 138 6.64 -4.50 -8.68
C ALA A 138 5.94 -5.26 -9.83
N VAL A 139 4.66 -5.57 -9.67
CA VAL A 139 3.83 -6.19 -10.73
C VAL A 139 3.74 -5.28 -11.96
N GLU A 140 3.58 -3.97 -11.72
CA GLU A 140 3.45 -2.97 -12.80
C GLU A 140 4.73 -2.84 -13.65
N GLN A 141 5.90 -3.00 -13.03
CA GLN A 141 7.22 -2.88 -13.67
C GLN A 141 7.82 -4.22 -14.12
N ALA A 142 7.12 -5.34 -13.91
CA ALA A 142 7.58 -6.63 -14.38
C ALA A 142 7.72 -6.63 -15.92
N SER A 143 8.81 -7.21 -16.43
CA SER A 143 9.03 -7.34 -17.89
C SER A 143 8.05 -8.30 -18.55
N GLU A 144 7.57 -9.30 -17.80
CA GLU A 144 6.53 -10.21 -18.25
C GLU A 144 5.18 -9.50 -18.32
N GLY A 145 4.40 -9.81 -19.34
CA GLY A 145 3.03 -9.32 -19.41
C GLY A 145 2.17 -10.06 -18.40
N ILE A 146 1.49 -9.32 -17.52
CA ILE A 146 0.62 -9.87 -16.49
C ILE A 146 -0.79 -9.36 -16.74
N ALA A 147 -1.77 -10.26 -16.73
CA ALA A 147 -3.19 -9.94 -16.77
C ALA A 147 -3.98 -10.79 -15.78
N ILE A 148 -5.03 -10.20 -15.22
CA ILE A 148 -6.01 -10.87 -14.37
C ILE A 148 -7.38 -10.66 -15.01
N VAL A 149 -8.15 -11.73 -15.11
CA VAL A 149 -9.51 -11.71 -15.64
C VAL A 149 -10.52 -12.27 -14.67
N ASP A 150 -11.78 -11.85 -14.81
CA ASP A 150 -12.92 -12.45 -14.11
C ASP A 150 -13.22 -13.86 -14.66
N LEU A 151 -14.26 -14.49 -14.11
CA LEU A 151 -14.69 -15.84 -14.53
C LEU A 151 -15.22 -15.85 -15.97
N GLU A 152 -15.69 -14.72 -16.45
CA GLU A 152 -16.19 -14.49 -17.80
C GLU A 152 -15.07 -14.16 -18.80
N GLY A 153 -13.82 -14.00 -18.36
CA GLY A 153 -12.66 -13.73 -19.22
C GLY A 153 -12.44 -12.24 -19.55
N ASN A 154 -13.11 -11.32 -18.85
CA ASN A 154 -12.89 -9.88 -18.99
C ASN A 154 -11.73 -9.40 -18.14
N LEU A 155 -10.90 -8.52 -18.69
CA LEU A 155 -9.76 -7.93 -18.01
C LEU A 155 -10.17 -7.08 -16.79
N ILE A 156 -9.75 -7.53 -15.61
CA ILE A 156 -9.83 -6.82 -14.33
C ILE A 156 -8.57 -5.98 -14.13
N TYR A 157 -7.40 -6.57 -14.40
CA TYR A 157 -6.10 -5.93 -14.22
C TYR A 157 -5.14 -6.35 -15.33
N LEU A 158 -4.21 -5.47 -15.65
CA LEU A 158 -3.06 -5.74 -16.48
C LEU A 158 -1.92 -4.78 -16.13
N ASN A 159 -0.68 -5.23 -16.31
CA ASN A 159 0.50 -4.38 -16.13
C ASN A 159 0.89 -3.66 -17.44
N SER A 160 1.86 -2.75 -17.34
CA SER A 160 2.38 -1.99 -18.46
C SER A 160 2.99 -2.86 -19.56
N ALA A 161 3.66 -3.97 -19.20
CA ALA A 161 4.23 -4.90 -20.17
C ALA A 161 3.15 -5.59 -21.02
N PHE A 162 2.01 -5.99 -20.42
CA PHE A 162 0.91 -6.58 -21.17
C PHE A 162 0.37 -5.63 -22.24
N ALA A 163 0.10 -4.37 -21.87
CA ALA A 163 -0.42 -3.36 -22.79
C ALA A 163 0.57 -3.03 -23.92
N THR A 164 1.84 -2.81 -23.55
CA THR A 164 2.91 -2.46 -24.49
C THR A 164 3.14 -3.58 -25.51
N ASN A 165 3.24 -4.83 -25.05
CA ASN A 165 3.38 -5.97 -25.96
C ASN A 165 2.17 -6.09 -26.88
N HIS A 166 0.94 -5.90 -26.42
CA HIS A 166 -0.21 -6.00 -27.33
C HIS A 166 -0.43 -4.75 -28.21
N GLY A 167 0.34 -3.67 -28.02
CA GLY A 167 0.23 -2.44 -28.80
C GLY A 167 -1.04 -1.63 -28.49
N TYR A 168 -1.58 -1.75 -27.28
CA TYR A 168 -2.76 -0.99 -26.84
C TYR A 168 -2.39 0.03 -25.78
N ALA A 169 -3.14 1.14 -25.72
CA ALA A 169 -3.17 1.96 -24.52
C ALA A 169 -3.95 1.23 -23.41
N ARG A 170 -3.54 1.42 -22.15
CA ARG A 170 -4.13 0.70 -21.00
C ARG A 170 -5.62 0.97 -20.85
N GLU A 171 -6.04 2.20 -21.12
CA GLU A 171 -7.42 2.67 -21.04
C GLU A 171 -8.32 1.95 -22.04
N GLU A 172 -7.77 1.53 -23.19
CA GLU A 172 -8.52 0.78 -24.21
C GLU A 172 -8.78 -0.66 -23.79
N LEU A 173 -7.97 -1.21 -22.88
CA LEU A 173 -8.02 -2.62 -22.49
C LEU A 173 -8.96 -2.90 -21.32
N LYS A 174 -9.44 -1.87 -20.63
CA LYS A 174 -10.33 -2.04 -19.47
C LYS A 174 -11.62 -2.75 -19.87
N GLY A 175 -11.89 -3.90 -19.24
CA GLY A 175 -13.09 -4.70 -19.50
C GLY A 175 -13.13 -5.40 -20.85
N LYS A 176 -12.05 -5.37 -21.65
CA LYS A 176 -11.96 -6.19 -22.86
C LYS A 176 -11.84 -7.66 -22.49
N HIS A 177 -12.48 -8.51 -23.29
CA HIS A 177 -12.38 -9.96 -23.16
C HIS A 177 -11.08 -10.49 -23.79
N LEU A 178 -10.48 -11.53 -23.21
CA LEU A 178 -9.20 -12.12 -23.67
C LEU A 178 -9.22 -12.58 -25.13
N SER A 179 -10.37 -12.99 -25.65
CA SER A 179 -10.52 -13.34 -27.08
C SER A 179 -10.11 -12.22 -28.04
N THR A 180 -10.06 -10.97 -27.59
CA THR A 180 -9.55 -9.83 -28.37
C THR A 180 -8.13 -10.05 -28.88
N PHE A 181 -7.30 -10.73 -28.09
CA PHE A 181 -5.88 -10.97 -28.35
C PHE A 181 -5.61 -12.23 -29.17
N HIS A 182 -6.65 -12.85 -29.73
CA HIS A 182 -6.51 -14.03 -30.57
C HIS A 182 -7.23 -13.84 -31.91
N THR A 183 -6.83 -14.62 -32.91
CA THR A 183 -7.57 -14.80 -34.16
C THR A 183 -8.53 -15.99 -34.04
N PRO A 184 -9.57 -16.08 -34.90
CA PRO A 184 -10.45 -17.24 -34.92
C PRO A 184 -9.71 -18.59 -35.08
N GLU A 185 -8.62 -18.60 -35.85
CA GLU A 185 -7.78 -19.79 -36.09
C GLU A 185 -7.01 -20.23 -34.84
N GLN A 186 -6.73 -19.30 -33.92
CA GLN A 186 -6.04 -19.58 -32.66
C GLN A 186 -7.00 -20.12 -31.57
N MET A 187 -8.29 -19.81 -31.67
CA MET A 187 -9.29 -20.15 -30.64
C MET A 187 -9.33 -21.64 -30.23
N PRO A 188 -9.20 -22.63 -31.13
CA PRO A 188 -9.18 -24.04 -30.73
C PRO A 188 -8.05 -24.39 -29.75
N ALA A 189 -6.88 -23.76 -29.90
CA ALA A 189 -5.75 -23.94 -28.98
C ALA A 189 -6.03 -23.27 -27.62
N ILE A 190 -6.66 -22.09 -27.63
CA ILE A 190 -7.08 -21.38 -26.40
C ILE A 190 -8.10 -22.19 -25.62
N GLU A 191 -9.08 -22.77 -26.32
CA GLU A 191 -10.07 -23.63 -25.69
C GLU A 191 -9.44 -24.89 -25.08
N ALA A 192 -8.43 -25.48 -25.73
CA ALA A 192 -7.68 -26.59 -25.18
C ALA A 192 -6.90 -26.18 -23.92
N ALA A 193 -6.22 -25.04 -23.95
CA ALA A 193 -5.53 -24.46 -22.79
C ALA A 193 -6.49 -24.18 -21.62
N ASN A 194 -7.66 -23.60 -21.91
CA ASN A 194 -8.69 -23.33 -20.91
C ASN A 194 -9.25 -24.63 -20.30
N ARG A 195 -9.47 -25.68 -21.10
CA ARG A 195 -9.88 -26.99 -20.58
C ARG A 195 -8.81 -27.60 -19.66
N GLN A 196 -7.54 -27.47 -20.02
CA GLN A 196 -6.44 -27.91 -19.16
C GLN A 196 -6.44 -27.12 -17.85
N LEU A 197 -6.46 -25.79 -17.91
CA LEU A 197 -6.53 -24.92 -16.74
C LEU A 197 -7.68 -25.30 -15.80
N GLN A 198 -8.89 -25.55 -16.33
CA GLN A 198 -10.03 -25.94 -15.51
C GLN A 198 -9.87 -27.32 -14.85
N LYS A 199 -9.10 -28.22 -15.46
CA LYS A 199 -8.86 -29.59 -14.97
C LYS A 199 -7.71 -29.65 -13.96
N SER A 200 -6.59 -28.98 -14.22
CA SER A 200 -5.37 -29.02 -13.38
C SER A 200 -5.22 -27.84 -12.43
N GLY A 201 -5.95 -26.75 -12.64
CA GLY A 201 -5.78 -25.48 -11.91
C GLY A 201 -4.72 -24.55 -12.51
N GLU A 202 -3.92 -25.07 -13.45
CA GLU A 202 -2.84 -24.35 -14.14
C GLU A 202 -2.71 -24.76 -15.61
N PHE A 203 -2.17 -23.87 -16.43
CA PHE A 203 -1.74 -24.13 -17.80
C PHE A 203 -0.36 -23.52 -18.03
N HIS A 204 0.52 -24.26 -18.67
CA HIS A 204 1.82 -23.77 -19.13
C HIS A 204 2.04 -24.22 -20.58
N GLY A 205 2.40 -23.29 -21.45
CA GLY A 205 2.65 -23.61 -22.84
C GLY A 205 2.72 -22.41 -23.76
N GLU A 206 3.01 -22.67 -25.03
CA GLU A 206 3.05 -21.63 -26.05
C GLU A 206 1.65 -21.32 -26.57
N ILE A 207 1.32 -20.04 -26.58
CA ILE A 207 0.09 -19.50 -27.16
C ILE A 207 0.45 -18.35 -28.08
N TRP A 208 -0.19 -18.31 -29.25
CA TRP A 208 -0.02 -17.22 -30.19
C TRP A 208 -1.03 -16.11 -29.92
N HIS A 209 -0.54 -14.88 -29.85
CA HIS A 209 -1.32 -13.68 -29.59
C HIS A 209 -1.35 -12.79 -30.83
N LYS A 210 -2.31 -11.87 -30.84
CA LYS A 210 -2.55 -10.86 -31.85
C LYS A 210 -2.45 -9.47 -31.21
N ARG A 211 -1.57 -8.63 -31.74
CA ARG A 211 -1.46 -7.21 -31.34
C ARG A 211 -2.58 -6.38 -31.98
N LYS A 212 -2.72 -5.13 -31.55
CA LYS A 212 -3.70 -4.17 -32.07
C LYS A 212 -3.59 -3.94 -33.58
N ASP A 213 -2.37 -3.92 -34.11
CA ASP A 213 -2.09 -3.75 -35.53
C ASP A 213 -2.32 -5.04 -36.36
N GLY A 214 -2.73 -6.13 -35.72
CA GLY A 214 -2.97 -7.42 -36.35
C GLY A 214 -1.75 -8.34 -36.43
N THR A 215 -0.56 -7.88 -36.01
CA THR A 215 0.64 -8.71 -35.99
C THR A 215 0.48 -9.86 -35.00
N ILE A 216 0.96 -11.03 -35.41
CA ILE A 216 0.89 -12.27 -34.63
C ILE A 216 2.25 -12.53 -34.01
N PHE A 217 2.29 -12.86 -32.71
CA PHE A 217 3.53 -13.18 -32.01
C PHE A 217 3.37 -14.41 -31.12
N PRO A 218 4.42 -15.24 -30.99
CA PRO A 218 4.42 -16.37 -30.08
C PRO A 218 4.67 -15.88 -28.66
N SER A 219 3.90 -16.41 -27.71
CA SER A 219 4.09 -16.15 -26.29
C SER A 219 4.24 -17.46 -25.52
N LEU A 220 5.13 -17.48 -24.53
CA LEU A 220 5.18 -18.55 -23.54
C LEU A 220 4.34 -18.10 -22.34
N MET A 221 3.24 -18.82 -22.07
CA MET A 221 2.27 -18.45 -21.05
C MET A 221 2.34 -19.36 -19.82
N HIS A 222 2.01 -18.78 -18.68
CA HIS A 222 1.62 -19.48 -17.47
C HIS A 222 0.32 -18.89 -16.93
N ASN A 223 -0.72 -19.72 -16.85
CA ASN A 223 -2.03 -19.31 -16.35
C ASN A 223 -2.39 -20.14 -15.11
N SER A 224 -2.97 -19.51 -14.10
CA SER A 224 -3.50 -20.18 -12.92
C SER A 224 -4.86 -19.63 -12.51
N ILE A 225 -5.67 -20.51 -11.90
CA ILE A 225 -6.97 -20.10 -11.34
C ILE A 225 -6.72 -19.24 -10.10
N LEU A 226 -7.40 -18.09 -10.04
CA LEU A 226 -7.38 -17.22 -8.87
C LEU A 226 -8.51 -17.62 -7.92
N LEU A 227 -8.17 -17.84 -6.64
CA LEU A 227 -9.10 -18.23 -5.58
C LEU A 227 -9.24 -17.10 -4.55
N ASP A 228 -10.42 -16.98 -3.94
CA ASP A 228 -10.61 -16.18 -2.73
C ASP A 228 -10.15 -16.92 -1.46
N ASP A 229 -10.22 -16.25 -0.30
CA ASP A 229 -9.87 -16.83 1.01
C ASP A 229 -10.76 -18.03 1.39
N GLY A 230 -11.94 -18.17 0.78
CA GLY A 230 -12.85 -19.30 0.95
C GLY A 230 -12.58 -20.47 0.01
N GLY A 231 -11.60 -20.35 -0.89
CA GLY A 231 -11.30 -21.35 -1.92
C GLY A 231 -12.22 -21.32 -3.13
N ASN A 232 -13.08 -20.31 -3.27
CA ASN A 232 -13.93 -20.15 -4.45
C ASN A 232 -13.13 -19.56 -5.61
N LYS A 233 -13.42 -20.01 -6.83
CA LYS A 233 -12.84 -19.42 -8.04
C LYS A 233 -13.38 -18.01 -8.23
N ILE A 234 -12.49 -17.04 -8.38
CA ILE A 234 -12.86 -15.63 -8.63
C ILE A 234 -12.32 -15.11 -9.97
N GLY A 235 -11.49 -15.89 -10.66
CA GLY A 235 -10.94 -15.49 -11.94
C GLY A 235 -9.73 -16.33 -12.35
N MET A 236 -8.90 -15.76 -13.21
CA MET A 236 -7.63 -16.33 -13.64
C MET A 236 -6.57 -15.23 -13.70
N ILE A 237 -5.34 -15.58 -13.34
CA ILE A 237 -4.15 -14.78 -13.63
C ILE A 237 -3.34 -15.46 -14.73
N GLY A 238 -2.88 -14.69 -15.70
CA GLY A 238 -1.99 -15.12 -16.76
C GLY A 238 -0.74 -14.25 -16.80
N THR A 239 0.42 -14.90 -16.90
CA THR A 239 1.68 -14.25 -17.26
C THR A 239 2.13 -14.74 -18.62
N PHE A 240 2.81 -13.87 -19.37
CA PHE A 240 3.41 -14.28 -20.63
C PHE A 240 4.73 -13.56 -20.91
N ILE A 241 5.56 -14.24 -21.69
CA ILE A 241 6.78 -13.70 -22.27
C ILE A 241 6.63 -13.78 -23.79
N ASP A 242 6.90 -12.67 -24.48
CA ASP A 242 7.06 -12.68 -25.93
C ASP A 242 8.35 -13.42 -26.30
N ILE A 243 8.21 -14.55 -27.00
CA ILE A 243 9.35 -15.41 -27.38
C ILE A 243 9.73 -15.23 -28.85
N THR A 244 9.33 -14.12 -29.50
CA THR A 244 9.65 -13.84 -30.92
C THR A 244 11.14 -13.92 -31.19
N GLU A 245 11.97 -13.22 -30.41
CA GLU A 245 13.43 -13.20 -30.62
C GLU A 245 14.08 -14.55 -30.34
N ARG A 246 13.55 -15.29 -29.35
CA ARG A 246 13.99 -16.65 -29.06
C ARG A 246 13.74 -17.59 -30.24
N LYS A 247 12.54 -17.55 -30.83
CA LYS A 247 12.20 -18.40 -31.99
C LYS A 247 13.02 -18.05 -33.22
N LYS A 248 13.27 -16.76 -33.48
CA LYS A 248 14.16 -16.34 -34.57
C LYS A 248 15.57 -16.93 -34.41
N ALA A 249 16.14 -16.86 -33.21
CA ALA A 249 17.45 -17.43 -32.93
C ALA A 249 17.46 -18.96 -33.09
N GLU A 250 16.41 -19.65 -32.65
CA GLU A 250 16.26 -21.11 -32.81
C GLU A 250 16.17 -21.51 -34.30
N ASP A 251 15.43 -20.76 -35.11
CA ASP A 251 15.30 -21.00 -36.56
C ASP A 251 16.61 -20.72 -37.33
N GLU A 252 17.34 -19.66 -36.97
CA GLU A 252 18.66 -19.36 -37.55
C GLU A 252 19.67 -20.49 -37.26
N LEU A 253 19.70 -20.98 -36.02
CA LEU A 253 20.55 -22.12 -35.63
C LEU A 253 20.16 -23.40 -36.35
N ARG A 254 18.86 -23.66 -36.50
CA ARG A 254 18.34 -24.81 -37.24
C ARG A 254 18.76 -24.76 -38.70
N LEU A 255 18.59 -23.60 -39.36
CA LEU A 255 18.99 -23.40 -40.75
C LEU A 255 20.50 -23.58 -40.94
N HIS A 256 21.34 -23.00 -40.07
CA HIS A 256 22.78 -23.21 -40.11
C HIS A 256 23.16 -24.69 -39.92
N SER A 257 22.47 -25.40 -39.02
CA SER A 257 22.72 -26.82 -38.75
C SER A 257 22.31 -27.70 -39.95
N GLU A 258 21.18 -27.41 -40.60
CA GLU A 258 20.71 -28.08 -41.81
C GLU A 258 21.67 -27.85 -43.00
N ILE A 259 22.26 -26.65 -43.12
CA ILE A 259 23.27 -26.34 -44.15
C ILE A 259 24.58 -27.11 -43.88
N MET A 260 25.06 -27.16 -42.63
CA MET A 260 26.29 -27.88 -42.30
C MET A 260 26.17 -29.41 -42.39
N THR A 261 24.96 -29.96 -42.22
CA THR A 261 24.73 -31.42 -42.29
C THR A 261 24.58 -31.90 -43.75
N ASN A 262 24.28 -31.00 -44.69
CA ASN A 262 24.13 -31.30 -46.12
C ASN A 262 25.39 -30.98 -46.96
N LEU A 263 26.52 -30.65 -46.31
CA LEU A 263 27.85 -30.49 -46.89
C LEU A 263 28.73 -31.69 -46.55
#